data_AF-A0A452Z7I1-F1
#
_entry.id   AF-A0A452Z7I1-F1
#
_cell.length_a   1.000
_cell.length_b   1.000
_cell.length_c   1.000
_cell.angle_alpha   90.00
_cell.angle_beta   90.00
_cell.angle_gamma   90.00
#
_symmetry.space_group_name_H-M   'P 1'
#
loop_
_entity.id
_entity.type
_entity.pdbx_description
1 polymer ?
#
loop_
_entity_poly.entity_id
_entity_poly.type
_entity_poly.pdbx_seq_one_letter_code
_entity_poly.pdbx_strand_id
1 'polypeptide(L)'
;MDALVAGQQARRRIRPPEPLVMAASPTTPAAFKCPISLEVMRSPVSLPTGATYDRASIQRWLDSGHRTCPATRLPLASTDLVPNLLLRRLIHLHAATLPPSPSPEEALSQLAASHGEPAAAEKAVRSLAAKIAPEKGKQASVASAVAADLDSTVPALLSFAKGGAGTDARVDAVRILATVAPEMVPYLTRDGTEKRGRVKMAVEAMAAVLSAGGVSEDAKKALITVLVAGDLGRVVATLLAAGPTGVVVLEAILTSPVPDADRRWSEPVQCPRSRWPWRPRPRPRRSRR
;
A
#
# COMPACT_ATOMS: atom_id res chain seq x y z
N MET A 1 -30.61 60.50 -65.15
CA MET A 1 -31.51 59.38 -64.79
C MET A 1 -30.61 58.18 -64.58
N ASP A 2 -30.31 57.89 -63.30
CA ASP A 2 -29.90 56.61 -62.69
C ASP A 2 -28.70 55.83 -63.32
N ALA A 3 -27.75 55.25 -62.59
CA ALA A 3 -27.84 54.63 -61.29
C ALA A 3 -26.46 54.50 -60.59
N LEU A 4 -26.54 54.51 -59.25
CA LEU A 4 -25.57 54.08 -58.25
C LEU A 4 -24.63 52.93 -58.66
N VAL A 5 -23.32 53.13 -58.49
CA VAL A 5 -22.39 52.08 -58.07
C VAL A 5 -21.82 52.50 -56.72
N ALA A 6 -22.54 52.17 -55.64
CA ALA A 6 -22.07 52.32 -54.27
C ALA A 6 -21.25 51.08 -53.89
N GLY A 7 -19.92 51.25 -53.83
CA GLY A 7 -18.99 50.26 -53.33
C GLY A 7 -19.25 49.93 -51.86
N GLN A 8 -19.65 48.69 -51.57
CA GLN A 8 -19.80 48.18 -50.22
C GLN A 8 -18.44 47.73 -49.66
N GLN A 9 -17.91 48.51 -48.72
CA GLN A 9 -16.91 48.07 -47.76
C GLN A 9 -17.56 47.17 -46.71
N ALA A 10 -17.58 45.86 -46.95
CA ALA A 10 -17.84 44.86 -45.92
C ALA A 10 -16.52 44.48 -45.23
N ARG A 11 -16.30 45.05 -44.05
CA ARG A 11 -15.19 44.74 -43.13
C ARG A 11 -15.09 43.22 -42.93
N ARG A 12 -13.97 42.61 -43.33
CA ARG A 12 -13.63 41.22 -42.97
C ARG A 12 -13.53 41.15 -41.44
N ARG A 13 -14.57 40.63 -40.78
CA ARG A 13 -14.51 40.25 -39.37
C ARG A 13 -13.53 39.08 -39.26
N ILE A 14 -12.36 39.32 -38.67
CA ILE A 14 -11.48 38.24 -38.24
C ILE A 14 -12.25 37.47 -37.16
N ARG A 15 -12.62 36.22 -37.45
CA ARG A 15 -13.26 35.32 -36.49
C ARG A 15 -12.24 35.10 -35.35
N PRO A 16 -12.57 35.42 -34.09
CA PRO A 16 -11.71 35.04 -32.98
C PRO A 16 -11.59 33.50 -32.97
N PRO A 17 -10.40 32.93 -32.69
CA PRO A 17 -10.26 31.49 -32.65
C PRO A 17 -11.23 30.94 -31.61
N GLU A 18 -12.09 30.02 -32.07
CA GLU A 18 -13.04 29.33 -31.20
C GLU A 18 -12.26 28.70 -30.04
N PRO A 19 -12.77 28.77 -28.80
CA PRO A 19 -12.12 28.09 -27.70
C PRO A 19 -12.14 26.61 -28.04
N LEU A 20 -10.98 26.08 -28.41
CA LEU A 20 -10.74 24.65 -28.49
C LEU A 20 -10.96 24.12 -27.08
N VAL A 21 -12.20 23.75 -26.80
CA VAL A 21 -12.56 22.79 -25.75
C VAL A 21 -11.84 21.50 -26.12
N MET A 22 -10.57 21.45 -25.76
CA MET A 22 -9.81 20.23 -25.75
C MET A 22 -10.46 19.37 -24.68
N ALA A 23 -11.18 18.35 -25.13
CA ALA A 23 -11.41 17.15 -24.37
C ALA A 23 -10.03 16.52 -24.06
N ALA A 24 -9.31 17.12 -23.13
CA ALA A 24 -8.15 16.51 -22.54
C ALA A 24 -8.69 15.57 -21.46
N SER A 25 -8.44 14.27 -21.65
CA SER A 25 -8.29 13.34 -20.53
C SER A 25 -7.55 14.03 -19.37
N PRO A 26 -7.83 13.70 -18.10
CA PRO A 26 -7.20 14.32 -16.93
C PRO A 26 -5.71 13.94 -16.87
N THR A 27 -4.93 14.53 -17.77
CA THR A 27 -3.56 14.15 -18.07
C THR A 27 -2.73 15.27 -17.53
N THR A 28 -1.98 14.98 -16.48
CA THR A 28 -1.10 15.96 -15.86
C THR A 28 -0.13 16.54 -16.91
N PRO A 29 -0.05 17.87 -17.06
CA PRO A 29 0.85 18.52 -18.01
C PRO A 29 2.28 17.99 -17.91
N ALA A 30 2.93 17.80 -19.06
CA ALA A 30 4.31 17.29 -19.11
C ALA A 30 5.29 18.16 -18.32
N ALA A 31 5.04 19.47 -18.24
CA ALA A 31 5.83 20.42 -17.47
C ALA A 31 5.85 20.14 -15.94
N PHE A 32 4.91 19.35 -15.43
CA PHE A 32 4.84 18.96 -14.01
C PHE A 32 5.56 17.64 -13.72
N LYS A 33 5.97 16.91 -14.77
CA LYS A 33 6.65 15.63 -14.64
C LYS A 33 8.16 15.82 -14.59
N CYS A 34 8.83 15.03 -13.77
CA CYS A 34 10.27 14.99 -13.67
C CYS A 34 10.86 14.34 -14.93
N PRO A 35 11.86 14.93 -15.61
CA PRO A 35 12.47 14.32 -16.79
C PRO A 35 13.20 12.99 -16.52
N ILE A 36 13.57 12.71 -15.26
CA ILE A 36 14.25 11.47 -14.85
C ILE A 36 13.22 10.38 -14.51
N SER A 37 12.29 10.65 -13.60
CA SER A 37 11.34 9.64 -13.13
C SER A 37 10.06 9.55 -13.95
N LEU A 38 9.78 10.52 -14.83
CA LEU A 38 8.54 10.65 -15.60
C LEU A 38 7.26 10.76 -14.74
N GLU A 39 7.42 10.88 -13.43
CA GLU A 39 6.36 11.08 -12.45
C GLU A 39 6.19 12.57 -12.11
N VAL A 40 5.02 12.93 -11.57
CA VAL A 40 4.73 14.30 -11.11
C VAL A 40 5.69 14.70 -9.98
N MET A 41 6.34 15.86 -10.12
CA MET A 41 7.31 16.36 -9.14
C MET A 41 6.63 16.68 -7.81
N ARG A 42 7.12 16.11 -6.69
CA ARG A 42 6.65 16.42 -5.33
C ARG A 42 7.41 17.60 -4.75
N SER A 43 8.71 17.66 -5.02
CA SER A 43 9.60 18.74 -4.60
C SER A 43 10.43 19.21 -5.80
N PRO A 44 9.87 20.08 -6.66
CA PRO A 44 10.58 20.58 -7.83
C PRO A 44 11.79 21.42 -7.42
N VAL A 45 12.96 21.03 -7.91
CA VAL A 45 14.25 21.73 -7.74
C VAL A 45 14.86 21.98 -9.11
N SER A 46 15.38 23.18 -9.31
CA SER A 46 16.01 23.61 -10.54
C SER A 46 17.53 23.54 -10.42
N LEU A 47 18.17 23.02 -11.46
CA LEU A 47 19.62 23.08 -11.64
C LEU A 47 20.03 24.45 -12.21
N PRO A 48 21.32 24.83 -12.12
CA PRO A 48 21.84 26.04 -12.77
C PRO A 48 21.59 26.10 -14.29
N THR A 49 21.35 24.94 -14.92
CA THR A 49 20.98 24.83 -16.34
C THR A 49 19.54 25.27 -16.64
N GLY A 50 18.74 25.60 -15.63
CA GLY A 50 17.34 26.00 -15.75
C GLY A 50 16.35 24.81 -15.84
N ALA A 51 16.83 23.58 -15.98
CA ALA A 51 15.99 22.39 -15.97
C ALA A 51 15.53 22.06 -14.54
N THR A 52 14.27 21.63 -14.40
CA THR A 52 13.65 21.32 -13.10
C THR A 52 13.36 19.83 -12.97
N TYR A 53 13.65 19.27 -11.80
CA TYR A 53 13.55 17.86 -11.47
C TYR A 53 12.87 17.66 -10.13
N ASP A 54 12.41 16.44 -9.85
CA ASP A 54 12.08 16.07 -8.47
C ASP A 54 13.36 15.89 -7.65
N ARG A 55 13.37 16.44 -6.43
CA ARG A 55 14.52 16.40 -5.51
C ARG A 55 15.06 14.98 -5.31
N ALA A 56 14.20 13.98 -5.10
CA ALA A 56 14.67 12.61 -4.84
C ALA A 56 15.31 11.97 -6.08
N SER A 57 14.85 12.33 -7.28
CA SER A 57 15.37 11.80 -8.54
C SER A 57 16.71 12.44 -8.91
N ILE A 58 16.84 13.76 -8.81
CA ILE A 58 18.12 14.42 -9.12
C ILE A 58 19.18 14.15 -8.05
N GLN A 59 18.78 14.00 -6.78
CA GLN A 59 19.72 13.64 -5.72
C GLN A 59 20.34 12.26 -5.99
N ARG A 60 19.53 11.25 -6.30
CA ARG A 60 20.02 9.91 -6.69
C ARG A 60 20.96 9.94 -7.90
N TRP A 61 20.70 10.82 -8.87
CA TRP A 61 21.56 10.99 -10.04
C TRP A 61 22.94 11.53 -9.66
N LEU A 62 22.97 12.57 -8.81
CA LEU A 62 24.20 13.17 -8.30
C LEU A 62 24.96 12.22 -7.36
N ASP A 63 24.25 11.51 -6.49
CA ASP A 63 24.82 10.54 -5.54
C ASP A 63 25.46 9.35 -6.27
N SER A 64 24.96 9.00 -7.46
CA SER A 64 25.58 8.01 -8.37
C SER A 64 26.88 8.50 -9.03
N GLY A 65 27.35 9.71 -8.71
CA GLY A 65 28.59 10.29 -9.22
C GLY A 65 28.45 11.05 -10.55
N HIS A 66 27.24 11.16 -11.10
CA HIS A 66 27.04 11.91 -12.35
C HIS A 66 27.11 13.42 -12.10
N ARG A 67 27.93 14.12 -12.87
CA ARG A 67 28.08 15.59 -12.81
C ARG A 67 27.55 16.30 -14.06
N THR A 68 26.60 15.68 -14.74
CA THR A 68 25.97 16.21 -15.96
C THR A 68 24.47 16.39 -15.75
N CYS A 69 23.90 17.36 -16.46
CA CYS A 69 22.46 17.60 -16.47
C CYS A 69 21.76 16.47 -17.25
N PRO A 70 20.78 15.75 -16.67
CA PRO A 70 20.11 14.65 -17.36
C PRO A 70 19.36 15.07 -18.65
N ALA A 71 18.85 16.29 -18.70
CA ALA A 71 18.06 16.77 -19.85
C ALA A 71 18.94 17.34 -20.96
N THR A 72 19.96 18.14 -20.61
CA THR A 72 20.80 18.84 -21.59
C THR A 72 22.11 18.12 -21.89
N ARG A 73 22.47 17.09 -21.08
CA ARG A 73 23.75 16.37 -21.11
C ARG A 73 24.98 17.27 -20.93
N LEU A 74 24.79 18.51 -20.50
CA LEU A 74 25.87 19.46 -20.25
C LEU A 74 26.49 19.24 -18.86
N PRO A 75 27.80 19.48 -18.69
CA PRO A 75 28.44 19.47 -17.37
C PRO A 75 27.80 20.47 -16.41
N LEU A 76 27.61 20.08 -15.16
CA LEU A 76 27.07 20.94 -14.12
C LEU A 76 28.20 21.77 -13.51
N ALA A 77 28.08 23.10 -13.58
CA ALA A 77 29.01 24.03 -12.96
C ALA A 77 28.99 23.93 -11.42
N SER A 78 27.81 23.72 -10.84
CA SER A 78 27.64 23.39 -9.42
C SER A 78 26.52 22.36 -9.23
N THR A 79 26.54 21.68 -8.09
CA THR A 79 25.51 20.71 -7.67
C THR A 79 24.45 21.35 -6.78
N ASP A 80 24.36 22.68 -6.79
CA ASP A 80 23.42 23.41 -5.94
C ASP A 80 21.99 23.27 -6.50
N LEU A 81 21.07 22.83 -5.62
CA LEU A 81 19.67 22.62 -5.96
C LEU A 81 18.85 23.81 -5.47
N VAL A 82 18.32 24.60 -6.41
CA VAL A 82 17.45 25.74 -6.08
C VAL A 82 15.99 25.28 -6.07
N PRO A 83 15.25 25.42 -4.96
CA PRO A 83 13.85 25.00 -4.92
C PRO A 83 12.96 25.87 -5.81
N ASN A 84 12.18 25.26 -6.71
CA ASN A 84 11.23 25.97 -7.57
C ASN A 84 9.85 26.03 -6.90
N LEU A 85 9.67 27.01 -6.02
CA LEU A 85 8.45 27.16 -5.21
C LEU A 85 7.21 27.52 -6.07
N LEU A 86 7.41 28.22 -7.19
CA LEU A 86 6.31 28.57 -8.11
C LEU A 86 5.75 27.32 -8.78
N LEU A 87 6.63 26.47 -9.33
CA LEU A 87 6.19 25.22 -9.95
C LEU A 87 5.51 24.31 -8.93
N ARG A 88 6.01 24.25 -7.69
CA ARG A 88 5.36 23.51 -6.61
C ARG A 88 3.93 23.99 -6.36
N ARG A 89 3.71 25.31 -6.32
CA ARG A 89 2.36 25.89 -6.15
C ARG A 89 1.45 25.55 -7.33
N LEU A 90 1.95 25.67 -8.56
CA LEU A 90 1.18 25.33 -9.76
C LEU A 90 0.79 23.85 -9.81
N ILE A 91 1.69 22.95 -9.43
CA ILE A 91 1.41 21.51 -9.33
C ILE A 91 0.30 21.26 -8.29
N HIS A 92 0.36 21.90 -7.12
CA HIS A 92 -0.68 21.75 -6.10
C HIS A 92 -2.04 22.30 -6.57
N LEU A 93 -2.06 23.47 -7.20
CA LEU A 93 -3.29 24.05 -7.76
C LEU A 93 -3.90 23.14 -8.83
N HIS A 94 -3.07 22.61 -9.73
CA HIS A 94 -3.52 21.68 -10.75
C HIS A 94 -4.06 20.38 -10.14
N ALA A 95 -3.39 19.84 -9.12
CA ALA A 95 -3.87 18.66 -8.41
C ALA A 95 -5.25 18.88 -7.76
N ALA A 96 -5.54 20.10 -7.30
CA ALA A 96 -6.85 20.46 -6.77
C ALA A 96 -7.94 20.61 -7.84
N THR A 97 -7.58 20.89 -9.10
CA THR A 97 -8.52 20.93 -10.24
C THR A 97 -8.83 19.55 -10.81
N LEU A 98 -7.98 18.55 -10.54
CA LEU A 98 -8.29 17.16 -10.87
C LEU A 98 -9.35 16.64 -9.90
N PRO A 99 -10.26 15.75 -10.34
CA PRO A 99 -11.16 15.09 -9.42
C PRO A 99 -10.33 14.44 -8.30
N PRO A 100 -10.75 14.58 -7.03
CA PRO A 100 -10.01 13.99 -5.92
C PRO A 100 -9.78 12.51 -6.21
N SER A 101 -8.59 12.01 -5.92
CA SER A 101 -8.34 10.56 -5.97
C SER A 101 -9.44 9.88 -5.16
N PRO A 102 -10.07 8.80 -5.65
CA PRO A 102 -11.21 8.20 -4.97
C PRO A 102 -10.83 7.88 -3.52
N SER A 103 -11.79 8.03 -2.61
CA SER A 103 -11.63 7.57 -1.24
C SER A 103 -11.32 6.06 -1.25
N PRO A 104 -10.71 5.50 -0.18
CA PRO A 104 -10.50 4.05 -0.12
C PRO A 104 -11.81 3.27 -0.34
N GLU A 105 -12.91 3.73 0.24
CA GLU A 105 -14.25 3.15 0.09
C GLU A 105 -14.72 3.18 -1.36
N GLU A 106 -14.61 4.32 -2.05
CA GLU A 106 -14.97 4.45 -3.47
C GLU A 106 -14.12 3.55 -4.36
N ALA A 107 -12.81 3.45 -4.10
CA ALA A 107 -11.93 2.57 -4.86
C ALA A 107 -12.26 1.09 -4.63
N LEU A 108 -12.65 0.72 -3.41
CA LEU A 108 -13.14 -0.64 -3.09
C LEU A 108 -14.47 -0.93 -3.78
N SER A 109 -15.40 0.02 -3.80
CA SER A 109 -16.66 -0.11 -4.54
C SER A 109 -16.42 -0.24 -6.04
N GLN A 110 -15.48 0.52 -6.61
CA GLN A 110 -15.09 0.40 -8.03
C GLN A 110 -14.44 -0.95 -8.34
N LEU A 111 -13.64 -1.50 -7.41
CA LEU A 111 -13.06 -2.82 -7.55
C LEU A 111 -14.15 -3.90 -7.53
N ALA A 112 -15.12 -3.81 -6.62
CA ALA A 112 -16.24 -4.74 -6.54
C ALA A 112 -17.17 -4.64 -7.77
N ALA A 113 -17.37 -3.42 -8.29
CA ALA A 113 -18.21 -3.13 -9.44
C ALA A 113 -17.51 -3.35 -10.80
N SER A 114 -16.25 -3.77 -10.83
CA SER A 114 -15.51 -3.87 -12.10
C SER A 114 -16.01 -4.98 -13.02
N HIS A 115 -16.93 -5.87 -12.56
CA HIS A 115 -17.63 -6.89 -13.35
C HIS A 115 -16.77 -7.68 -14.38
N GLY A 116 -15.48 -7.88 -14.09
CA GLY A 116 -14.56 -8.59 -14.99
C GLY A 116 -13.78 -7.73 -15.98
N GLU A 117 -13.86 -6.39 -15.93
CA GLU A 117 -12.95 -5.49 -16.65
C GLU A 117 -11.60 -5.39 -15.91
N PRO A 118 -10.51 -6.00 -16.43
CA PRO A 118 -9.24 -6.06 -15.71
C PRO A 118 -8.57 -4.69 -15.57
N ALA A 119 -8.76 -3.79 -16.55
CA ALA A 119 -8.15 -2.47 -16.55
C ALA A 119 -8.76 -1.53 -15.48
N ALA A 120 -10.08 -1.62 -15.26
CA ALA A 120 -10.76 -0.84 -14.23
C ALA A 120 -10.37 -1.33 -12.83
N ALA A 121 -10.35 -2.65 -12.63
CA ALA A 121 -9.91 -3.28 -11.38
C ALA A 121 -8.45 -2.93 -11.05
N GLU A 122 -7.56 -2.99 -12.05
CA GLU A 122 -6.16 -2.63 -11.89
C GLU A 122 -5.98 -1.17 -11.47
N LYS A 123 -6.75 -0.25 -12.07
CA LYS A 123 -6.73 1.16 -11.69
C LYS A 123 -7.18 1.37 -10.24
N ALA A 124 -8.22 0.67 -9.79
CA ALA A 124 -8.71 0.74 -8.42
C ALA A 124 -7.67 0.20 -7.42
N VAL A 125 -7.07 -0.96 -7.71
CA VAL A 125 -6.01 -1.56 -6.88
C VAL A 125 -4.78 -0.64 -6.79
N ARG A 126 -4.32 -0.08 -7.92
CA ARG A 126 -3.20 0.87 -7.92
C ARG A 126 -3.51 2.13 -7.11
N SER A 127 -4.76 2.63 -7.16
CA SER A 127 -5.20 3.77 -6.36
C SER A 127 -5.13 3.48 -4.85
N LEU A 128 -5.59 2.29 -4.42
CA LEU A 128 -5.49 1.83 -3.03
C LEU A 128 -4.03 1.62 -2.60
N ALA A 129 -3.24 0.98 -3.44
CA ALA A 129 -1.82 0.70 -3.20
C ALA A 129 -0.99 1.99 -3.03
N ALA A 130 -1.29 3.03 -3.80
CA ALA A 130 -0.68 4.35 -3.66
C ALA A 130 -0.93 4.99 -2.28
N LYS A 131 -2.06 4.66 -1.63
CA LYS A 131 -2.39 5.12 -0.27
C LYS A 131 -1.71 4.27 0.82
N ILE A 132 -1.21 3.07 0.51
CA ILE A 132 -0.47 2.21 1.44
C ILE A 132 1.05 2.47 1.43
N ALA A 133 1.54 3.27 0.48
CA ALA A 133 2.93 3.76 0.44
C ALA A 133 3.36 4.35 1.82
N PRO A 134 4.67 4.42 2.15
CA PRO A 134 5.21 4.53 3.52
C PRO A 134 4.99 5.90 4.22
N GLU A 135 3.90 6.61 3.91
CA GLU A 135 3.42 7.73 4.72
C GLU A 135 2.54 7.22 5.86
N LYS A 136 3.04 7.41 7.09
CA LYS A 136 2.33 7.07 8.33
C LYS A 136 0.92 7.70 8.33
N GLY A 137 -0.11 6.87 8.54
CA GLY A 137 -1.51 7.28 8.68
C GLY A 137 -2.44 6.87 7.53
N LYS A 138 -1.97 6.83 6.28
CA LYS A 138 -2.84 6.46 5.14
C LYS A 138 -3.14 4.95 5.08
N GLN A 139 -2.22 4.11 5.60
CA GLN A 139 -2.44 2.67 5.75
C GLN A 139 -3.62 2.34 6.66
N ALA A 140 -3.81 3.08 7.76
CA ALA A 140 -4.91 2.85 8.70
C ALA A 140 -6.27 3.17 8.06
N SER A 141 -6.35 4.19 7.21
CA SER A 141 -7.57 4.52 6.47
C SER A 141 -7.95 3.43 5.47
N VAL A 142 -6.97 2.85 4.77
CA VAL A 142 -7.24 1.73 3.86
C VAL A 142 -7.64 0.47 4.63
N ALA A 143 -6.93 0.14 5.72
CA ALA A 143 -7.27 -0.99 6.58
C ALA A 143 -8.69 -0.86 7.16
N SER A 144 -9.06 0.33 7.64
CA SER A 144 -10.42 0.61 8.15
C SER A 144 -11.49 0.47 7.08
N ALA A 145 -11.24 0.95 5.85
CA ALA A 145 -12.20 0.84 4.76
C ALA A 145 -12.40 -0.61 4.30
N VAL A 146 -11.33 -1.41 4.25
CA VAL A 146 -11.42 -2.85 3.95
C VAL A 146 -12.13 -3.59 5.09
N ALA A 147 -11.83 -3.26 6.34
CA ALA A 147 -12.45 -3.86 7.52
C ALA A 147 -13.96 -3.56 7.62
N ALA A 148 -14.42 -2.44 7.09
CA ALA A 148 -15.84 -2.05 7.10
C ALA A 148 -16.73 -3.01 6.28
N ASP A 149 -16.19 -3.62 5.22
CA ASP A 149 -16.92 -4.58 4.38
C ASP A 149 -16.03 -5.75 3.93
N LEU A 150 -15.56 -6.55 4.89
CA LEU A 150 -14.71 -7.70 4.64
C LEU A 150 -15.34 -8.74 3.69
N ASP A 151 -16.66 -8.92 3.78
CA ASP A 151 -17.38 -9.98 3.05
C ASP A 151 -17.42 -9.72 1.53
N SER A 152 -17.36 -8.45 1.10
CA SER A 152 -17.30 -8.06 -0.32
C SER A 152 -15.88 -7.75 -0.80
N THR A 153 -15.10 -7.06 0.03
CA THR A 153 -13.80 -6.51 -0.39
C THR A 153 -12.68 -7.54 -0.45
N VAL A 154 -12.63 -8.46 0.53
CA VAL A 154 -11.57 -9.49 0.57
C VAL A 154 -11.69 -10.46 -0.61
N PRO A 155 -12.89 -10.97 -0.98
CA PRO A 155 -13.03 -11.79 -2.18
C PRO A 155 -12.66 -11.06 -3.48
N ALA A 156 -12.96 -9.76 -3.58
CA ALA A 156 -12.60 -8.95 -4.75
C ALA A 156 -11.07 -8.77 -4.88
N LEU A 157 -10.38 -8.53 -3.76
CA LEU A 157 -8.91 -8.47 -3.74
C LEU A 157 -8.27 -9.84 -4.02
N LEU A 158 -8.84 -10.93 -3.48
CA LEU A 158 -8.38 -12.29 -3.73
C LEU A 158 -8.57 -12.72 -5.19
N SER A 159 -9.71 -12.41 -5.79
CA SER A 159 -9.99 -12.73 -7.19
C SER A 159 -9.03 -11.98 -8.12
N PHE A 160 -8.78 -10.70 -7.83
CA PHE A 160 -7.80 -9.90 -8.56
C PHE A 160 -6.37 -10.41 -8.36
N ALA A 161 -5.97 -10.78 -7.14
CA ALA A 161 -4.64 -11.33 -6.88
C ALA A 161 -4.38 -12.65 -7.64
N LYS A 162 -5.41 -13.51 -7.79
CA LYS A 162 -5.29 -14.79 -8.50
C LYS A 162 -5.35 -14.65 -10.02
N GLY A 163 -6.17 -13.73 -10.56
CA GLY A 163 -6.50 -13.68 -11.99
C GLY A 163 -6.28 -12.34 -12.70
N GLY A 164 -5.88 -11.28 -12.00
CA GLY A 164 -5.74 -9.93 -12.57
C GLY A 164 -4.62 -9.79 -13.60
N ALA A 165 -4.67 -8.76 -14.44
CA ALA A 165 -3.56 -8.44 -15.34
C ALA A 165 -2.43 -7.71 -14.58
N GLY A 166 -1.17 -7.98 -14.94
CA GLY A 166 0.01 -7.34 -14.34
C GLY A 166 0.52 -8.00 -13.05
N THR A 167 1.79 -8.39 -13.02
CA THR A 167 2.44 -8.99 -11.84
C THR A 167 2.45 -8.04 -10.66
N ASP A 168 2.78 -6.77 -10.91
CA ASP A 168 2.93 -5.75 -9.87
C ASP A 168 1.58 -5.39 -9.23
N ALA A 169 0.52 -5.31 -10.04
CA ALA A 169 -0.83 -5.05 -9.56
C ALA A 169 -1.36 -6.20 -8.67
N ARG A 170 -1.03 -7.45 -8.99
CA ARG A 170 -1.37 -8.60 -8.13
C ARG A 170 -0.66 -8.51 -6.78
N VAL A 171 0.62 -8.17 -6.78
CA VAL A 171 1.40 -7.96 -5.54
C VAL A 171 0.80 -6.82 -4.71
N ASP A 172 0.36 -5.75 -5.36
CA ASP A 172 -0.34 -4.64 -4.70
C ASP A 172 -1.66 -5.06 -4.04
N ALA A 173 -2.46 -5.91 -4.69
CA ALA A 173 -3.68 -6.46 -4.10
C ALA A 173 -3.38 -7.29 -2.84
N VAL A 174 -2.33 -8.12 -2.89
CA VAL A 174 -1.88 -8.89 -1.72
C VAL A 174 -1.34 -7.98 -0.61
N ARG A 175 -0.64 -6.89 -0.96
CA ARG A 175 -0.19 -5.89 0.02
C ARG A 175 -1.35 -5.18 0.71
N ILE A 176 -2.44 -4.91 -0.01
CA ILE A 176 -3.69 -4.40 0.59
C ILE A 176 -4.28 -5.43 1.56
N LEU A 177 -4.39 -6.70 1.15
CA LEU A 177 -4.87 -7.79 2.02
C LEU A 177 -4.04 -7.94 3.29
N ALA A 178 -2.71 -7.78 3.20
CA ALA A 178 -1.82 -7.86 4.36
C ALA A 178 -2.13 -6.81 5.44
N THR A 179 -2.74 -5.67 5.08
CA THR A 179 -3.13 -4.62 6.07
C THR A 179 -4.28 -5.03 6.98
N VAL A 180 -5.11 -5.99 6.54
CA VAL A 180 -6.31 -6.43 7.26
C VAL A 180 -6.24 -7.90 7.70
N ALA A 181 -5.28 -8.68 7.19
CA ALA A 181 -5.11 -10.09 7.52
C ALA A 181 -5.09 -10.39 9.05
N PRO A 182 -4.48 -9.56 9.92
CA PRO A 182 -4.54 -9.77 11.37
C PRO A 182 -5.97 -9.73 11.94
N GLU A 183 -6.85 -8.87 11.41
CA GLU A 183 -8.25 -8.74 11.83
C GLU A 183 -9.09 -9.98 11.47
N MET A 184 -8.61 -10.82 10.55
CA MET A 184 -9.28 -12.04 10.13
C MET A 184 -8.92 -13.26 10.99
N VAL A 185 -7.87 -13.18 11.81
CA VAL A 185 -7.40 -14.30 12.67
C VAL A 185 -8.46 -14.78 13.66
N PRO A 186 -9.29 -13.92 14.30
CA PRO A 186 -10.35 -14.39 15.19
C PRO A 186 -11.37 -15.33 14.54
N TYR A 187 -11.50 -15.32 13.20
CA TYR A 187 -12.35 -16.27 12.48
C TYR A 187 -11.82 -17.71 12.52
N LEU A 188 -10.53 -17.91 12.82
CA LEU A 188 -9.94 -19.24 12.98
C LEU A 188 -10.08 -19.81 14.39
N THR A 189 -10.45 -18.99 15.38
CA THR A 189 -10.47 -19.39 16.80
C THR A 189 -11.87 -19.45 17.40
N ARG A 190 -12.86 -18.84 16.76
CA ARG A 190 -14.23 -18.72 17.29
C ARG A 190 -15.03 -20.00 17.10
N ASP A 191 -15.63 -20.49 18.18
CA ASP A 191 -16.60 -21.60 18.17
C ASP A 191 -17.91 -21.12 17.55
N GLY A 192 -18.06 -21.27 16.24
CA GLY A 192 -19.28 -20.89 15.55
C GLY A 192 -19.39 -21.57 14.20
N THR A 193 -20.47 -22.32 14.02
CA THR A 193 -20.94 -22.80 12.70
C THR A 193 -21.28 -21.65 11.76
N GLU A 194 -21.32 -20.41 12.25
CA GLU A 194 -21.38 -19.21 11.44
C GLU A 194 -20.10 -19.02 10.62
N LYS A 195 -20.24 -19.52 9.38
CA LYS A 195 -19.57 -19.10 8.15
C LYS A 195 -18.29 -19.85 7.83
N ARG A 196 -18.45 -21.15 7.50
CA ARG A 196 -17.51 -21.93 6.66
C ARG A 196 -16.95 -21.10 5.48
N GLY A 197 -17.76 -20.19 4.92
CA GLY A 197 -17.33 -19.22 3.91
C GLY A 197 -16.29 -18.20 4.38
N ARG A 198 -16.47 -17.61 5.57
CA ARG A 198 -15.51 -16.64 6.14
C ARG A 198 -14.20 -17.30 6.57
N VAL A 199 -14.27 -18.51 7.14
CA VAL A 199 -13.07 -19.29 7.46
C VAL A 199 -12.29 -19.59 6.18
N LYS A 200 -12.95 -20.08 5.14
CA LYS A 200 -12.31 -20.34 3.83
C LYS A 200 -11.67 -19.07 3.26
N MET A 201 -12.40 -17.95 3.26
CA MET A 201 -11.90 -16.65 2.81
C MET A 201 -10.67 -16.20 3.61
N ALA A 202 -10.68 -16.35 4.93
CA ALA A 202 -9.55 -16.00 5.79
C ALA A 202 -8.32 -16.85 5.51
N VAL A 203 -8.48 -18.17 5.39
CA VAL A 203 -7.38 -19.08 5.07
C VAL A 203 -6.80 -18.76 3.69
N GLU A 204 -7.64 -18.49 2.69
CA GLU A 204 -7.19 -18.09 1.36
C GLU A 204 -6.45 -16.74 1.36
N ALA A 205 -6.93 -15.75 2.10
CA ALA A 205 -6.28 -14.45 2.25
C ALA A 205 -4.90 -14.58 2.91
N MET A 206 -4.82 -15.33 4.01
CA MET A 206 -3.54 -15.56 4.71
C MET A 206 -2.55 -16.32 3.85
N ALA A 207 -2.98 -17.38 3.15
CA ALA A 207 -2.12 -18.11 2.21
C ALA A 207 -1.59 -17.19 1.10
N ALA A 208 -2.45 -16.35 0.51
CA ALA A 208 -2.04 -15.40 -0.52
C ALA A 208 -0.98 -14.40 -0.01
N VAL A 209 -1.13 -13.89 1.22
CA VAL A 209 -0.17 -12.98 1.85
C VAL A 209 1.17 -13.66 2.13
N LEU A 210 1.16 -14.89 2.63
CA LEU A 210 2.37 -15.62 3.01
C LEU A 210 3.15 -16.13 1.80
N SER A 211 2.46 -16.52 0.71
CA SER A 211 3.09 -17.02 -0.52
C SER A 211 3.60 -15.91 -1.47
N ALA A 212 3.17 -14.66 -1.31
CA ALA A 212 3.52 -13.60 -2.27
C ALA A 212 4.95 -13.07 -2.11
N GLY A 213 5.71 -13.08 -3.21
CA GLY A 213 6.98 -12.37 -3.35
C GLY A 213 6.72 -10.88 -3.56
N GLY A 214 6.94 -10.06 -2.52
CA GLY A 214 6.69 -8.61 -2.56
C GLY A 214 5.99 -8.05 -1.32
N VAL A 215 5.49 -8.92 -0.44
CA VAL A 215 5.04 -8.53 0.90
C VAL A 215 6.25 -8.42 1.83
N SER A 216 6.30 -7.37 2.66
CA SER A 216 7.36 -7.17 3.65
C SER A 216 7.43 -8.36 4.62
N GLU A 217 8.65 -8.86 4.87
CA GLU A 217 8.88 -9.92 5.86
C GLU A 217 8.41 -9.52 7.26
N ASP A 218 8.45 -8.22 7.60
CA ASP A 218 7.90 -7.72 8.87
C ASP A 218 6.38 -7.90 8.95
N ALA A 219 5.67 -7.72 7.82
CA ALA A 219 4.23 -7.92 7.75
C ALA A 219 3.88 -9.42 7.86
N LYS A 220 4.64 -10.30 7.20
CA LYS A 220 4.48 -11.76 7.33
C LYS A 220 4.75 -12.21 8.77
N LYS A 221 5.83 -11.73 9.39
CA LYS A 221 6.15 -12.00 10.81
C LYS A 221 5.06 -11.52 11.74
N ALA A 222 4.52 -10.32 11.53
CA ALA A 222 3.42 -9.80 12.33
C ALA A 222 2.18 -10.72 12.24
N LEU A 223 1.81 -11.15 11.03
CA LEU A 223 0.69 -12.08 10.83
C LEU A 223 0.91 -13.42 11.54
N ILE A 224 2.10 -14.02 11.38
CA ILE A 224 2.46 -15.28 12.06
C ILE A 224 2.43 -15.12 13.58
N THR A 225 2.92 -13.99 14.09
CA THR A 225 2.88 -13.68 15.52
C THR A 225 1.44 -13.67 16.05
N VAL A 226 0.51 -13.06 15.31
CA VAL A 226 -0.91 -13.03 15.69
C VAL A 226 -1.54 -14.43 15.64
N LEU A 227 -1.20 -15.23 14.62
CA LEU A 227 -1.67 -16.62 14.50
C LEU A 227 -1.19 -17.50 15.66
N VAL A 228 0.06 -17.34 16.08
CA VAL A 228 0.66 -18.14 17.17
C VAL A 228 0.26 -17.63 18.55
N ALA A 229 -0.07 -16.34 18.70
CA ALA A 229 -0.55 -15.77 19.96
C ALA A 229 -1.97 -16.22 20.35
N GLY A 230 -2.76 -16.74 19.39
CA GLY A 230 -4.10 -17.27 19.63
C GLY A 230 -4.12 -18.72 20.17
N ASP A 231 -5.30 -19.36 20.11
CA ASP A 231 -5.41 -20.80 20.36
C ASP A 231 -4.83 -21.58 19.18
N LEU A 232 -3.52 -21.84 19.25
CA LEU A 232 -2.79 -22.52 18.19
C LEU A 232 -3.38 -23.91 17.87
N GLY A 233 -3.93 -24.62 18.85
CA GLY A 233 -4.57 -25.91 18.63
C GLY A 233 -5.79 -25.80 17.70
N ARG A 234 -6.64 -24.80 17.94
CA ARG A 234 -7.81 -24.51 17.08
C ARG A 234 -7.42 -23.97 15.71
N VAL A 235 -6.42 -23.09 15.66
CA VAL A 235 -5.89 -22.55 14.40
C VAL A 235 -5.38 -23.69 13.52
N VAL A 236 -4.54 -24.58 14.06
CA VAL A 236 -4.01 -25.73 13.33
C VAL A 236 -5.12 -26.68 12.87
N ALA A 237 -6.08 -27.01 13.75
CA ALA A 237 -7.21 -27.86 13.38
C ALA A 237 -8.04 -27.26 12.22
N THR A 238 -8.27 -25.95 12.25
CA THR A 238 -8.99 -25.22 11.20
C THR A 238 -8.22 -25.19 9.88
N LEU A 239 -6.90 -24.97 9.94
CA LEU A 239 -6.04 -24.98 8.75
C LEU A 239 -5.99 -26.37 8.11
N LEU A 240 -5.87 -27.44 8.89
CA LEU A 240 -5.91 -28.81 8.37
C LEU A 240 -7.25 -29.12 7.69
N ALA A 241 -8.37 -28.67 8.28
CA ALA A 241 -9.70 -28.83 7.69
C ALA A 241 -9.89 -28.03 6.40
N ALA A 242 -9.08 -26.99 6.14
CA ALA A 242 -9.11 -26.19 4.92
C ALA A 242 -8.34 -26.83 3.73
N GLY A 243 -7.66 -27.96 3.94
CA GLY A 243 -7.00 -28.71 2.86
C GLY A 243 -5.68 -28.06 2.39
N PRO A 244 -5.35 -28.15 1.08
CA PRO A 244 -4.04 -27.72 0.56
C PRO A 244 -3.68 -26.27 0.87
N THR A 245 -4.66 -25.36 0.86
CA THR A 245 -4.45 -23.94 1.18
C THR A 245 -4.05 -23.73 2.64
N GLY A 246 -4.59 -24.52 3.55
CA GLY A 246 -4.21 -24.47 4.97
C GLY A 246 -2.81 -25.02 5.22
N VAL A 247 -2.37 -26.01 4.44
CA VAL A 247 -0.99 -26.55 4.51
C VAL A 247 0.04 -25.46 4.19
N VAL A 248 -0.23 -24.59 3.21
CA VAL A 248 0.66 -23.45 2.88
C VAL A 248 0.84 -22.52 4.08
N VAL A 249 -0.24 -22.22 4.80
CA VAL A 249 -0.18 -21.37 6.00
C VAL A 249 0.58 -22.07 7.13
N LEU A 250 0.35 -23.38 7.32
CA LEU A 250 1.07 -24.17 8.33
C LEU A 250 2.57 -24.25 8.03
N GLU A 251 2.94 -24.50 6.76
CA GLU A 251 4.33 -24.53 6.34
C GLU A 251 5.01 -23.18 6.61
N ALA A 252 4.34 -22.07 6.31
CA ALA A 252 4.84 -20.73 6.62
C ALA A 252 5.01 -20.50 8.13
N ILE A 253 4.10 -20.98 8.97
CA ILE A 253 4.24 -20.91 10.44
C ILE A 253 5.47 -21.71 10.90
N LEU A 254 5.67 -22.92 10.37
CA LEU A 254 6.75 -23.82 10.79
C LEU A 254 8.14 -23.40 10.29
N THR A 255 8.19 -22.78 9.10
CA THR A 255 9.44 -22.31 8.48
C THR A 255 9.82 -20.90 8.88
N SER A 256 8.90 -20.15 9.50
CA SER A 256 9.19 -18.81 10.00
C SER A 256 10.12 -18.90 11.22
N PRO A 257 11.20 -18.10 11.26
CA PRO A 257 11.93 -17.89 12.49
C PRO A 257 10.99 -17.18 13.47
N VAL A 258 10.37 -17.95 14.36
CA VAL A 258 9.52 -17.46 15.45
C VAL A 258 10.20 -16.25 16.09
N PRO A 259 9.48 -15.15 16.36
CA PRO A 259 10.08 -13.98 17.00
C PRO A 259 10.65 -14.36 18.35
N ASP A 260 11.98 -14.48 18.38
CA ASP A 260 12.90 -14.35 19.51
C ASP A 260 12.27 -14.66 20.89
N ALA A 261 11.90 -15.93 21.09
CA ALA A 261 11.53 -16.44 22.41
C ALA A 261 12.74 -16.46 23.38
N ASP A 262 13.96 -16.24 22.89
CA ASP A 262 15.19 -16.35 23.65
C ASP A 262 15.40 -15.23 24.68
N ARG A 263 14.72 -14.08 24.57
CA ARG A 263 14.83 -13.02 25.61
C ARG A 263 13.94 -13.22 26.82
N ARG A 264 12.86 -14.01 26.75
CA ARG A 264 11.93 -14.16 27.88
C ARG A 264 12.24 -15.34 28.80
N TRP A 265 13.03 -16.31 28.33
CA TRP A 265 13.43 -17.48 29.13
C TRP A 265 14.88 -17.43 29.65
N SER A 266 15.66 -16.43 29.24
CA SER A 266 17.06 -16.26 29.68
C SER A 266 17.24 -15.47 30.98
N GLU A 267 16.18 -14.82 31.50
CA GLU A 267 16.19 -14.34 32.86
C GLU A 267 15.63 -15.43 33.79
N PRO A 268 16.42 -16.00 34.71
CA PRO A 268 15.82 -16.75 35.79
C PRO A 268 14.89 -15.80 36.51
N VAL A 269 13.58 -16.09 36.48
CA VAL A 269 12.60 -15.41 37.32
C VAL A 269 13.15 -15.50 38.74
N GLN A 270 13.69 -14.39 39.25
CA GLN A 270 14.07 -14.28 40.64
C GLN A 270 12.77 -14.31 41.42
N CYS A 271 12.34 -15.51 41.78
CA CYS A 271 11.29 -15.71 42.76
C CYS A 271 11.68 -14.91 44.01
N PRO A 272 10.92 -13.86 44.40
CA PRO A 272 11.15 -13.22 45.68
C PRO A 272 10.97 -14.29 46.77
N ARG A 273 12.08 -14.63 47.45
CA ARG A 273 12.19 -15.72 48.43
C ARG A 273 11.31 -15.55 49.69
N SER A 274 10.40 -14.58 49.74
CA SER A 274 9.76 -14.12 50.97
C SER A 274 8.26 -14.41 51.11
N ARG A 275 7.61 -15.19 50.23
CA ARG A 275 6.15 -15.42 50.38
C ARG A 275 5.66 -16.79 49.90
N TRP A 276 6.06 -17.85 50.60
CA TRP A 276 5.37 -19.15 50.52
C TRP A 276 4.99 -19.64 51.92
N PRO A 277 3.69 -19.70 52.29
CA PRO A 277 3.21 -20.08 53.63
C PRO A 277 3.37 -21.56 53.98
N TRP A 278 3.82 -22.39 53.04
CA TRP A 278 3.81 -23.85 53.18
C TRP A 278 5.21 -24.44 53.00
N ARG A 279 6.09 -24.21 53.98
CA ARG A 279 7.22 -25.13 54.23
C ARG A 279 6.96 -25.88 55.53
N PRO A 280 6.80 -27.22 55.51
CA PRO A 280 6.71 -27.98 56.75
C PRO A 280 8.02 -27.86 57.53
N ARG A 281 7.92 -27.55 58.83
CA ARG A 281 9.06 -27.45 59.74
C ARG A 281 9.78 -28.81 59.83
N PRO A 282 11.12 -28.86 59.77
CA PRO A 282 11.85 -30.10 60.02
C PRO A 282 11.63 -30.57 61.46
N ARG A 283 11.23 -31.84 61.63
CA ARG A 283 11.05 -32.47 62.95
C ARG A 283 12.40 -32.54 63.68
N PRO A 284 12.46 -32.31 65.00
CA PRO A 284 13.69 -32.45 65.76
C PRO A 284 14.16 -33.91 65.76
N ARG A 285 15.46 -34.12 65.47
CA ARG A 285 16.14 -35.41 65.62
C ARG A 285 16.07 -35.82 67.09
N ARG A 286 15.37 -36.92 67.41
CA ARG A 286 15.50 -37.59 68.71
C ARG A 286 16.92 -38.14 68.84
N SER A 287 17.67 -37.63 69.81
CA SER A 287 18.91 -38.23 70.28
C SER A 287 18.60 -39.60 70.90
N ARG A 288 19.24 -40.65 70.39
CA ARG A 288 19.33 -41.95 71.07
C ARG A 288 20.11 -41.77 72.38
N ARG A 289 19.48 -42.09 73.51
CA ARG A 289 20.08 -42.74 74.67
C ARG A 289 19.02 -43.65 75.28
#